data_AF-A0A9X8VG05-F1
#
_entry.id   AF-A0A9X8VG05-F1
#
_cell.length_a   1.000
_cell.length_b   1.000
_cell.length_c   1.000
_cell.angle_alpha   90.00
_cell.angle_beta   90.00
_cell.angle_gamma   90.00
#
_symmetry.space_group_name_H-M   'P 1'
#
loop_
_entity.id
_entity.type
_entity.pdbx_description
1 polymer ?
#
loop_
_entity_poly.entity_id
_entity_poly.type
_entity_poly.pdbx_seq_one_letter_code
_entity_poly.pdbx_strand_id
1 'polypeptide(L)'
;NIIASATEGDRRLIAVVMGGKSSKGREEQARKLLTWGLRDFTTVHLFSAGQSLGDEPVWYGESHRLPVGSAQEQSLSLPKSEADKLKAQYVINAARLEAPINKGQTVGEIRISDNGQV
;
A
#
# COMPACT_ATOMS: atom_id res chain seq x y z
N ASN A 1 23.75 -18.22 6.92
CA ASN A 1 22.62 -17.30 6.64
C ASN A 1 21.50 -18.10 5.99
N ILE A 2 20.27 -17.65 6.12
CA ILE A 2 19.11 -18.27 5.46
C ILE A 2 18.16 -17.17 4.98
N ILE A 3 17.60 -17.38 3.79
CA ILE A 3 16.51 -16.60 3.22
C ILE A 3 15.37 -17.59 3.04
N ALA A 4 14.24 -17.33 3.68
CA ALA A 4 13.06 -18.17 3.62
C ALA A 4 11.87 -17.34 3.19
N SER A 5 10.93 -17.96 2.47
CA SER A 5 9.67 -17.33 2.11
C SER A 5 8.52 -18.26 2.46
N ALA A 6 7.42 -17.69 2.91
CA ALA A 6 6.16 -18.39 3.13
C ALA A 6 5.02 -17.57 2.50
N THR A 7 4.02 -18.29 1.99
CA THR A 7 2.83 -17.71 1.37
C THR A 7 1.57 -18.21 2.07
N GLU A 8 0.61 -17.33 2.27
CA GLU A 8 -0.72 -17.63 2.81
C GLU A 8 -1.75 -16.80 2.04
N GLY A 9 -2.61 -17.46 1.27
CA GLY A 9 -3.42 -16.78 0.25
C GLY A 9 -2.54 -16.01 -0.74
N ASP A 10 -2.90 -14.76 -1.02
CA ASP A 10 -2.15 -13.87 -1.94
C ASP A 10 -0.94 -13.19 -1.29
N ARG A 11 -0.72 -13.44 0.00
CA ARG A 11 0.33 -12.76 0.77
C ARG A 11 1.61 -13.58 0.83
N ARG A 12 2.74 -12.92 0.56
CA ARG A 12 4.09 -13.50 0.67
C ARG A 12 4.91 -12.76 1.71
N LEU A 13 5.50 -13.51 2.64
CA LEU A 13 6.51 -13.01 3.56
C LEU A 13 7.89 -13.53 3.16
N ILE A 14 8.91 -12.73 3.45
CA ILE A 14 10.31 -13.06 3.25
C ILE A 14 11.01 -12.83 4.59
N ALA A 15 11.62 -13.86 5.15
CA ALA A 15 12.42 -13.80 6.36
C ALA A 15 13.89 -14.01 6.02
N VAL A 16 14.72 -13.07 6.44
CA VAL A 16 16.18 -13.12 6.26
C VAL A 16 16.82 -13.25 7.65
N VAL A 17 17.51 -14.36 7.89
CA VAL A 17 18.22 -14.61 9.16
C VAL A 17 19.72 -14.77 8.88
N MET A 18 20.50 -13.84 9.42
CA MET A 18 21.95 -13.81 9.32
C MET A 18 22.61 -14.22 10.63
N GLY A 19 23.84 -14.75 10.57
CA GLY A 19 24.68 -14.95 11.78
C GLY A 19 24.19 -15.99 12.79
N GLY A 20 23.19 -16.82 12.48
CA GLY A 20 22.69 -17.79 13.47
C GLY A 20 23.72 -18.87 13.83
N LYS A 21 23.68 -19.31 15.09
CA LYS A 21 24.69 -20.17 15.75
C LYS A 21 24.81 -21.60 15.18
N SER A 22 23.78 -22.09 14.49
CA SER A 22 23.77 -23.42 13.85
C SER A 22 22.80 -23.44 12.66
N SER A 23 22.88 -24.45 11.78
CA SER A 23 21.93 -24.58 10.66
C SER A 23 20.49 -24.73 11.14
N LYS A 24 20.25 -25.72 12.01
CA LYS A 24 18.94 -25.99 12.62
C LYS A 24 18.39 -24.78 13.38
N GLY A 25 19.26 -24.05 14.09
CA GLY A 25 18.86 -22.82 14.77
C GLY A 25 18.40 -21.73 13.81
N ARG A 26 19.09 -21.54 12.67
CA ARG A 26 18.69 -20.55 11.65
C ARG A 26 17.33 -20.88 11.02
N GLU A 27 17.10 -22.15 10.71
CA GLU A 27 15.80 -22.62 10.20
C GLU A 27 14.67 -22.38 11.20
N GLU A 28 14.90 -22.68 12.48
CA GLU A 28 13.91 -22.47 13.53
C GLU A 28 13.57 -20.97 13.71
N GLN A 29 14.58 -20.09 13.69
CA GLN A 29 14.36 -18.64 13.76
C GLN A 29 13.60 -18.11 12.54
N ALA A 30 13.97 -18.56 11.33
CA ALA A 30 13.27 -18.17 10.12
C ALA A 30 11.80 -18.61 10.15
N ARG A 31 11.53 -19.85 10.60
CA ARG A 31 10.17 -20.36 10.80
C ARG A 31 9.40 -19.51 11.82
N LYS A 32 10.00 -19.21 12.97
CA LYS A 32 9.37 -18.37 14.01
C LYS A 32 8.98 -16.99 13.47
N LEU A 33 9.86 -16.32 12.72
CA LEU A 33 9.58 -15.02 12.10
C LEU A 33 8.45 -15.09 11.09
N LEU A 34 8.46 -16.09 10.20
CA LEU A 34 7.41 -16.26 9.20
C LEU A 34 6.06 -16.56 9.85
N THR A 35 6.03 -17.46 10.84
CA THR A 35 4.79 -17.79 11.58
C THR A 35 4.24 -16.58 12.33
N TRP A 36 5.10 -15.80 12.99
CA TRP A 36 4.71 -14.56 13.67
C TRP A 36 4.15 -13.52 12.69
N GLY A 37 4.86 -13.26 11.57
CA GLY A 37 4.44 -12.28 10.59
C GLY A 37 3.10 -12.66 9.92
N LEU A 38 2.90 -13.94 9.60
CA LEU A 38 1.62 -14.43 9.07
C LEU A 38 0.47 -14.26 10.07
N ARG A 39 0.74 -14.51 11.36
CA ARG A 39 -0.26 -14.41 12.42
C ARG A 39 -0.67 -12.98 12.71
N ASP A 40 0.29 -12.07 12.85
CA ASP A 40 0.05 -10.75 13.47
C ASP A 40 -0.12 -9.60 12.47
N PHE A 41 0.36 -9.77 11.23
CA PHE A 41 0.18 -8.77 10.18
C PHE A 41 -0.97 -9.17 9.27
N THR A 42 -1.44 -8.23 8.47
CA THR A 42 -2.33 -8.45 7.32
C THR A 42 -1.94 -7.49 6.20
N THR A 43 -2.27 -7.85 4.96
CA THR A 43 -2.11 -6.96 3.81
C THR A 43 -3.50 -6.50 3.40
N VAL A 44 -3.74 -5.19 3.47
CA VAL A 44 -5.00 -4.57 3.08
C VAL A 44 -4.83 -3.99 1.68
N HIS A 45 -5.75 -4.34 0.79
CA HIS A 45 -5.87 -3.72 -0.52
C HIS A 45 -6.55 -2.36 -0.38
N LEU A 46 -5.87 -1.29 -0.77
CA LEU A 46 -6.38 0.06 -0.62
C LEU A 46 -7.15 0.50 -1.86
N PHE A 47 -6.52 0.41 -3.03
CA PHE A 47 -7.12 0.80 -4.30
C PHE A 47 -6.51 0.03 -5.47
N SER A 48 -7.35 -0.25 -6.46
CA SER A 48 -6.95 -0.96 -7.68
C SER A 48 -6.41 0.02 -8.73
N ALA A 49 -5.53 -0.46 -9.60
CA ALA A 49 -5.04 0.34 -10.74
C ALA A 49 -6.20 0.80 -11.62
N GLY A 50 -6.27 2.11 -11.92
CA GLY A 50 -7.30 2.71 -12.77
C GLY A 50 -8.68 2.86 -12.10
N GLN A 51 -8.82 2.50 -10.83
CA GLN A 51 -10.02 2.77 -10.06
C GLN A 51 -10.14 4.27 -9.78
N SER A 52 -11.29 4.86 -10.10
CA SER A 52 -11.59 6.24 -9.71
C SER A 52 -11.77 6.31 -8.19
N LEU A 53 -11.01 7.19 -7.54
CA LEU A 53 -11.10 7.51 -6.12
C LEU A 53 -12.01 8.71 -5.86
N GLY A 54 -12.23 9.54 -6.87
CA GLY A 54 -13.05 10.74 -6.80
C GLY A 54 -13.12 11.45 -8.15
N ASP A 55 -13.96 12.47 -8.23
CA ASP A 55 -14.10 13.31 -9.41
C ASP A 55 -13.76 14.75 -9.05
N GLU A 56 -12.77 15.33 -9.74
CA GLU A 56 -12.30 16.69 -9.48
C GLU A 56 -12.74 17.65 -10.59
N PRO A 57 -13.15 18.88 -10.25
CA PRO A 57 -13.52 19.87 -11.24
C PRO A 57 -12.29 20.34 -12.03
N VAL A 58 -12.45 20.43 -13.35
CA VAL A 58 -11.39 20.85 -14.27
C VAL A 58 -11.81 22.10 -15.02
N TRP A 59 -10.89 23.06 -15.07
CA TRP A 59 -11.05 24.35 -15.71
C TRP A 59 -10.49 24.33 -17.12
N TYR A 60 -11.12 25.08 -18.02
CA TYR A 60 -10.71 25.26 -19.42
C TYR A 60 -10.64 23.98 -20.26
N GLY A 61 -11.14 22.84 -19.74
CA GLY A 61 -11.24 21.58 -20.46
C GLY A 61 -12.61 21.39 -21.13
N GLU A 62 -12.66 20.52 -22.13
CA GLU A 62 -13.92 20.08 -22.75
C GLU A 62 -14.85 19.41 -21.72
N SER A 63 -14.27 18.65 -20.77
CA SER A 63 -14.98 18.11 -19.62
C SER A 63 -14.75 18.98 -18.38
N HIS A 64 -15.82 19.24 -17.63
CA HIS A 64 -15.78 20.02 -16.38
C HIS A 64 -15.39 19.20 -15.15
N ARG A 65 -15.32 17.87 -15.27
CA ARG A 65 -14.87 16.97 -14.20
C ARG A 65 -14.00 15.87 -14.79
N LEU A 66 -12.97 15.48 -14.05
CA LEU A 66 -12.14 14.33 -14.39
C LEU A 66 -12.07 13.36 -13.21
N PRO A 67 -12.18 12.04 -13.46
CA PRO A 67 -11.94 11.05 -12.44
C PRO A 67 -10.44 11.06 -12.08
N VAL A 68 -10.17 11.14 -10.79
CA VAL A 68 -8.82 11.02 -10.22
C VAL A 68 -8.69 9.66 -9.54
N GLY A 69 -7.53 9.05 -9.67
CA GLY A 69 -7.27 7.72 -9.13
C GLY A 69 -5.80 7.35 -9.20
N SER A 70 -5.48 6.14 -8.74
CA SER A 70 -4.12 5.63 -8.82
C SER A 70 -3.89 4.88 -10.14
N ALA A 71 -2.77 5.15 -10.81
CA ALA A 71 -2.36 4.38 -11.97
C ALA A 71 -1.88 2.96 -11.61
N GLN A 72 -1.52 2.76 -10.34
CA GLN A 72 -1.00 1.49 -9.81
C GLN A 72 -1.91 0.97 -8.72
N GLU A 73 -1.95 -0.35 -8.59
CA GLU A 73 -2.53 -1.02 -7.44
C GLU A 73 -1.72 -0.68 -6.18
N GLN A 74 -2.40 -0.42 -5.07
CA GLN A 74 -1.78 -0.06 -3.81
C GLN A 74 -2.31 -0.94 -2.69
N SER A 75 -1.39 -1.60 -2.01
CA SER A 75 -1.64 -2.48 -0.88
C SER A 75 -0.70 -2.12 0.26
N LEU A 76 -1.19 -2.15 1.50
CA LEU A 76 -0.40 -1.86 2.68
C LEU A 76 -0.36 -3.07 3.61
N SER A 77 0.82 -3.39 4.13
CA SER A 77 0.98 -4.45 5.13
C SER A 77 1.19 -3.84 6.50
N LEU A 78 0.31 -4.18 7.44
CA LEU A 78 0.27 -3.60 8.79
C LEU A 78 -0.21 -4.61 9.84
N PRO A 79 -0.01 -4.36 11.14
CA PRO A 79 -0.56 -5.18 12.20
C PRO A 79 -2.09 -5.30 12.08
N LYS A 80 -2.62 -6.50 12.32
CA LYS A 80 -4.09 -6.75 12.26
C LYS A 80 -4.90 -5.80 13.14
N SER A 81 -4.34 -5.38 14.28
CA SER A 81 -4.98 -4.44 15.21
C SER A 81 -5.11 -3.00 14.69
N GLU A 82 -4.37 -2.66 13.63
CA GLU A 82 -4.34 -1.32 13.02
C GLU A 82 -5.10 -1.29 11.69
N ALA A 83 -5.36 -2.45 11.08
CA ALA A 83 -6.07 -2.57 9.80
C ALA A 83 -7.40 -1.80 9.78
N ASP A 84 -8.21 -1.91 10.85
CA ASP A 84 -9.52 -1.27 10.93
C ASP A 84 -9.46 0.25 11.21
N LYS A 85 -8.29 0.78 11.56
CA LYS A 85 -8.10 2.20 11.93
C LYS A 85 -7.60 3.05 10.77
N LEU A 86 -7.25 2.41 9.66
CA LEU A 86 -6.66 3.06 8.51
C LEU A 86 -7.64 4.04 7.86
N LYS A 87 -7.18 5.27 7.60
CA LYS A 87 -7.92 6.25 6.81
C LYS A 87 -7.10 6.66 5.60
N ALA A 88 -7.66 6.46 4.42
CA ALA A 88 -7.11 6.96 3.17
C ALA A 88 -7.85 8.22 2.73
N GLN A 89 -7.11 9.25 2.38
CA GLN A 89 -7.62 10.48 1.79
C GLN A 89 -6.72 10.88 0.63
N TYR A 90 -7.27 11.43 -0.45
CA TYR A 90 -6.47 12.00 -1.52
C TYR A 90 -6.43 13.52 -1.38
N VAL A 91 -5.33 14.13 -1.81
CA VAL A 91 -5.10 15.57 -1.76
C VAL A 91 -4.60 16.02 -3.13
N ILE A 92 -5.26 17.02 -3.71
CA ILE A 92 -4.82 17.66 -4.94
C ILE A 92 -3.81 18.74 -4.59
N ASN A 93 -2.65 18.72 -5.25
CA ASN A 93 -1.55 19.64 -4.92
C ASN A 93 -1.80 21.05 -5.45
N ALA A 94 -2.56 21.17 -6.54
CA ALA A 94 -2.94 22.45 -7.14
C ALA A 94 -4.26 22.95 -6.54
N ALA A 95 -4.41 24.28 -6.44
CA ALA A 95 -5.66 24.90 -5.99
C ALA A 95 -6.85 24.61 -6.93
N ARG A 96 -6.56 24.31 -8.21
CA ARG A 96 -7.52 23.88 -9.21
C ARG A 96 -6.81 23.10 -10.31
N LEU A 97 -7.54 22.19 -10.95
CA LEU A 97 -7.06 21.45 -12.11
C LEU A 97 -7.39 22.23 -13.38
N GLU A 98 -6.39 22.56 -14.20
CA GLU A 98 -6.55 23.27 -15.46
C GLU A 98 -6.16 22.35 -16.62
N ALA A 99 -6.97 22.33 -17.69
CA ALA A 99 -6.66 21.60 -18.91
C ALA A 99 -5.48 22.25 -19.67
N PRO A 100 -4.72 21.48 -20.49
CA PRO A 100 -4.87 20.06 -20.76
C PRO A 100 -4.26 19.18 -19.65
N ILE A 101 -4.98 18.11 -19.26
CA ILE A 101 -4.49 17.09 -18.33
C ILE A 101 -4.41 15.77 -19.06
N ASN A 102 -3.22 15.18 -19.10
CA ASN A 102 -2.99 13.90 -19.77
C ASN A 102 -3.34 12.72 -18.86
N LYS A 103 -3.78 11.60 -19.46
CA LYS A 103 -4.00 10.36 -18.71
C LYS A 103 -2.70 9.92 -18.03
N GLY A 104 -2.76 9.65 -16.72
CA GLY A 104 -1.60 9.25 -15.92
C GLY A 104 -0.75 10.42 -15.41
N GLN A 105 -1.13 11.67 -15.69
CA GLN A 105 -0.50 12.84 -15.08
C GLN A 105 -0.77 12.87 -13.58
N THR A 106 0.28 13.00 -12.79
CA THR A 106 0.16 13.17 -11.34
C THR A 106 -0.41 14.56 -11.02
N VAL A 107 -1.54 14.59 -10.33
CA VAL A 107 -2.24 15.83 -9.94
C VAL A 107 -2.28 16.04 -8.42
N GLY A 108 -1.84 15.06 -7.66
CA GLY A 108 -1.95 15.04 -6.21
C GLY A 108 -1.33 13.79 -5.61
N GLU A 109 -1.63 13.57 -4.34
CA GLU A 109 -1.10 12.48 -3.53
C GLU A 109 -2.23 11.79 -2.76
N ILE A 110 -2.05 10.51 -2.49
CA ILE A 110 -2.92 9.78 -1.57
C ILE A 110 -2.20 9.69 -0.23
N ARG A 111 -2.81 10.23 0.82
CA ARG A 111 -2.32 10.18 2.19
C ARG A 111 -3.07 9.09 2.93
N ILE A 112 -2.32 8.15 3.44
CA ILE A 112 -2.80 7.11 4.32
C ILE A 112 -2.43 7.55 5.73
N SER A 113 -3.34 7.41 6.68
CA SER A 113 -3.08 7.77 8.07
C SER A 113 -3.59 6.68 9.01
N ASP A 114 -2.81 6.42 10.05
CA ASP A 114 -3.22 5.61 11.21
C ASP A 114 -3.15 6.50 12.45
N ASN A 115 -4.27 6.62 13.18
CA ASN A 115 -4.43 7.49 14.35
C ASN A 115 -3.97 8.96 14.15
N GLY A 116 -4.04 9.49 12.93
CA GLY A 116 -3.67 10.88 12.63
C GLY A 116 -2.18 11.11 12.41
N GLN A 117 -1.35 10.05 12.39
CA GLN A 117 -0.01 10.11 11.80
C GLN A 117 -0.10 9.67 10.33
N VAL A 118 0.42 10.53 9.45
CA VAL A 118 0.51 10.31 7.99
C VAL A 118 1.78 9.55 7.69
#